data_AF-A0A3C0TJP3-F1
#
_entry.id   AF-A0A3C0TJP3-F1
#
_cell.length_a   1.000
_cell.length_b   1.000
_cell.length_c   1.000
_cell.angle_alpha   90.00
_cell.angle_beta   90.00
_cell.angle_gamma   90.00
#
_symmetry.space_group_name_H-M   'P 1'
#
loop_
_entity.id
_entity.type
_entity.pdbx_description
1 polymer ?
#
loop_
_entity_poly.entity_id
_entity_poly.type
_entity_poly.pdbx_seq_one_letter_code
_entity_poly.pdbx_strand_id
1 'polypeptide(L)'
;MEPDILNSVIEAEQQIQERLEKEKNAADLRIEQARSEADQEIAGEEERLKQEAERVGADAKAGTDEQVADIIRSAENAAAARSRIPEETLHAVVERHLAGILPKERQ
;
A
#
# COMPACT_ATOMS: atom_id res chain seq x y z
N MET A 1 -49.59 -18.19 58.91
CA MET A 1 -48.40 -18.73 58.24
C MET A 1 -48.31 -18.30 56.78
N GLU A 2 -49.42 -18.13 56.05
CA GLU A 2 -49.44 -17.64 54.66
C GLU A 2 -48.89 -16.22 54.40
N PRO A 3 -49.06 -15.22 55.29
CA PRO A 3 -48.56 -13.86 55.04
C PRO A 3 -47.03 -13.77 54.96
N ASP A 4 -46.32 -14.67 55.65
CA ASP A 4 -44.86 -14.66 55.77
C ASP A 4 -44.18 -15.18 54.49
N ILE A 5 -44.83 -16.16 53.84
CA ILE A 5 -44.35 -16.73 52.57
C ILE A 5 -44.50 -15.71 51.44
N LEU A 6 -45.62 -14.99 51.39
CA LEU A 6 -45.85 -13.96 50.37
C LEU A 6 -44.85 -12.79 50.50
N ASN A 7 -44.57 -12.33 51.72
CA ASN A 7 -43.54 -11.31 51.95
C ASN A 7 -42.15 -11.79 51.53
N SER A 8 -41.79 -13.03 51.86
CA SER A 8 -40.51 -13.61 51.45
C SER A 8 -40.38 -13.73 49.92
N VAL A 9 -41.46 -14.06 49.22
CA VAL A 9 -41.48 -14.11 47.75
C VAL A 9 -41.30 -12.70 47.16
N ILE A 10 -41.99 -11.70 47.71
CA ILE A 10 -41.87 -10.30 47.25
C ILE A 10 -40.44 -9.78 47.45
N GLU A 11 -39.83 -10.04 48.61
CA GLU A 11 -38.43 -9.67 48.87
C GLU A 11 -37.46 -10.38 47.91
N ALA A 12 -37.69 -11.66 47.63
CA ALA A 12 -36.88 -12.41 46.66
C ALA A 12 -37.01 -11.84 45.24
N GLU A 13 -38.23 -11.48 44.81
CA GLU A 13 -38.46 -10.86 43.49
C GLU A 13 -37.75 -9.51 43.37
N GLN A 14 -37.82 -8.67 44.40
CA GLN A 14 -37.12 -7.38 44.43
C GLN A 14 -35.60 -7.57 44.34
N GLN A 15 -35.04 -8.52 45.10
CA GLN A 15 -33.62 -8.82 45.03
C GLN A 15 -33.19 -9.36 43.66
N ILE A 16 -34.03 -10.19 43.02
CA ILE A 16 -33.78 -10.68 41.66
C ILE A 16 -33.79 -9.51 40.68
N GLN A 17 -34.79 -8.62 40.74
CA GLN A 17 -34.86 -7.44 39.87
C GLN A 17 -33.63 -6.54 40.03
N GLU A 18 -33.23 -6.21 41.27
CA GLU A 18 -32.03 -5.39 41.48
C GLU A 18 -30.76 -6.01 40.92
N ARG A 19 -30.59 -7.33 41.09
CA ARG A 19 -29.43 -8.05 40.53
C ARG A 19 -29.45 -8.03 39.00
N LEU A 20 -30.64 -8.19 38.41
CA LEU A 20 -30.83 -8.22 36.97
C LEU A 20 -30.58 -6.84 36.35
N GLU A 21 -31.03 -5.76 37.01
CA GLU A 21 -30.73 -4.37 36.63
C GLU A 21 -29.23 -4.09 36.68
N LYS A 22 -28.56 -4.51 37.76
CA LYS A 22 -27.10 -4.34 37.92
C LYS A 22 -26.32 -5.07 36.84
N GLU A 23 -26.68 -6.33 36.54
CA GLU A 23 -25.97 -7.10 35.52
C GLU A 23 -26.22 -6.54 34.12
N LYS A 24 -27.44 -6.06 33.81
CA LYS A 24 -27.72 -5.35 32.56
C LYS A 24 -26.83 -4.12 32.40
N ASN A 25 -26.79 -3.25 33.39
CA ASN A 25 -25.95 -2.04 33.36
C ASN A 25 -24.46 -2.38 33.23
N ALA A 26 -24.00 -3.44 33.90
CA ALA A 26 -22.63 -3.91 33.77
C ALA A 26 -22.33 -4.48 32.37
N ALA A 27 -23.27 -5.22 31.78
CA ALA A 27 -23.14 -5.73 30.42
C ALA A 27 -23.10 -4.60 29.39
N ASP A 28 -23.99 -3.61 29.52
CA ASP A 28 -24.04 -2.46 28.63
C ASP A 28 -22.72 -1.66 28.68
N LEU A 29 -22.19 -1.42 29.88
CA LEU A 29 -20.90 -0.75 30.05
C LEU A 29 -19.75 -1.53 29.37
N ARG A 30 -19.72 -2.86 29.51
CA ARG A 30 -18.71 -3.70 28.84
C ARG A 30 -18.85 -3.65 27.32
N ILE A 31 -20.07 -3.59 26.80
CA ILE A 31 -20.32 -3.45 25.36
C ILE A 31 -19.84 -2.09 24.85
N GLU A 32 -20.11 -1.01 25.58
CA GLU A 32 -19.63 0.33 25.21
C GLU A 32 -18.10 0.41 25.23
N GLN A 33 -17.47 -0.19 26.25
CA GLN A 33 -16.01 -0.28 26.33
C GLN A 33 -15.43 -1.05 25.15
N ALA A 34 -15.97 -2.24 24.84
CA ALA A 34 -15.51 -3.05 23.72
C ALA A 34 -15.69 -2.33 22.37
N ARG A 35 -16.77 -1.57 22.19
CA ARG A 35 -16.98 -0.74 21.00
C ARG A 35 -15.92 0.36 20.90
N SER A 36 -15.68 1.08 21.99
CA SER A 36 -14.67 2.13 22.01
C SER A 36 -13.25 1.61 21.77
N GLU A 37 -12.92 0.43 22.30
CA GLU A 37 -11.62 -0.21 22.07
C GLU A 37 -11.47 -0.62 20.60
N ALA A 38 -12.50 -1.24 20.02
CA ALA A 38 -12.50 -1.61 18.61
C ALA A 38 -12.38 -0.39 17.69
N ASP A 39 -13.10 0.71 17.96
CA ASP A 39 -13.02 1.94 17.18
C ASP A 39 -11.62 2.56 17.25
N GLN A 40 -10.96 2.51 18.42
CA GLN A 40 -9.59 2.97 18.58
C GLN A 40 -8.58 2.09 17.83
N GLU A 41 -8.76 0.78 17.86
CA GLU A 41 -7.91 -0.17 17.13
C GLU A 41 -8.03 0.04 15.62
N ILE A 42 -9.26 0.20 15.11
CA ILE A 42 -9.53 0.49 13.70
C ILE A 42 -8.88 1.80 13.30
N ALA A 43 -9.08 2.88 14.06
CA ALA A 43 -8.49 4.18 13.75
C ALA A 43 -6.94 4.13 13.77
N GLY A 44 -6.36 3.38 14.70
CA GLY A 44 -4.91 3.16 14.76
C GLY A 44 -4.38 2.41 13.54
N GLU A 45 -5.09 1.36 13.11
CA GLU A 45 -4.70 0.58 11.94
C GLU A 45 -4.88 1.35 10.63
N GLU A 46 -5.95 2.15 10.50
CA GLU A 46 -6.15 3.03 9.35
C GLU A 46 -5.01 4.05 9.20
N GLU A 47 -4.59 4.67 10.30
CA GLU A 47 -3.46 5.61 10.29
C GLU A 47 -2.14 4.90 9.96
N ARG A 48 -1.92 3.69 10.49
CA ARG A 48 -0.74 2.87 10.15
C ARG A 48 -0.70 2.55 8.66
N LEU A 49 -1.83 2.11 8.09
CA LEU A 49 -1.94 1.78 6.66
C LEU A 49 -1.73 3.02 5.78
N LYS A 50 -2.25 4.17 6.20
CA LYS A 50 -2.04 5.44 5.49
C LYS A 50 -0.55 5.81 5.44
N GLN A 51 0.14 5.74 6.58
CA GLN A 51 1.58 6.01 6.65
C GLN A 51 2.39 5.01 5.80
N GLU A 52 1.99 3.74 5.81
CA GLU A 52 2.63 2.71 4.99
C GLU A 52 2.41 2.97 3.49
N ALA A 53 1.21 3.37 3.07
CA ALA A 53 0.91 3.74 1.69
C ALA A 53 1.71 4.97 1.24
N GLU A 54 1.83 5.99 2.09
CA GLU A 54 2.64 7.18 1.81
C GLU A 54 4.13 6.81 1.63
N ARG A 55 4.67 5.97 2.51
CA ARG A 55 6.04 5.47 2.40
C ARG A 55 6.27 4.70 1.10
N VAL A 56 5.40 3.73 0.80
CA VAL A 56 5.51 2.92 -0.43
C VAL A 56 5.42 3.80 -1.67
N GLY A 57 4.53 4.81 -1.68
CA GLY A 57 4.43 5.78 -2.76
C GLY A 57 5.70 6.61 -2.95
N ALA A 58 6.31 7.06 -1.86
CA ALA A 58 7.57 7.79 -1.89
C ALA A 58 8.73 6.93 -2.41
N ASP A 59 8.86 5.70 -1.93
CA ASP A 59 9.90 4.75 -2.33
C ASP A 59 9.76 4.38 -3.81
N ALA A 60 8.54 4.12 -4.29
CA ALA A 60 8.28 3.83 -5.70
C ALA A 60 8.66 5.00 -6.61
N LYS A 61 8.35 6.24 -6.19
CA LYS A 61 8.73 7.44 -6.94
C LYS A 61 10.24 7.62 -7.00
N ALA A 62 10.93 7.48 -5.87
CA ALA A 62 12.39 7.58 -5.81
C ALA A 62 13.08 6.52 -6.70
N GLY A 63 12.62 5.27 -6.64
CA GLY A 63 13.15 4.20 -7.49
C GLY A 63 12.89 4.44 -8.98
N THR A 64 11.74 5.01 -9.33
CA THR A 64 11.44 5.39 -10.72
C THR A 64 12.35 6.52 -11.21
N ASP A 65 12.56 7.54 -10.39
CA ASP A 65 13.45 8.66 -10.72
C ASP A 65 14.90 8.20 -10.95
N GLU A 66 15.38 7.24 -10.14
CA GLU A 66 16.70 6.63 -10.31
C GLU A 66 16.81 5.86 -11.64
N GLN A 67 15.80 5.02 -11.96
CA GLN A 67 15.76 4.30 -13.24
C GLN A 67 15.75 5.24 -14.44
N VAL A 68 14.98 6.32 -14.38
CA VAL A 68 14.94 7.34 -15.44
C VAL A 68 16.29 8.01 -15.60
N ALA A 69 16.96 8.38 -14.49
CA ALA A 69 18.28 8.98 -14.53
C ALA A 69 19.32 8.05 -15.17
N ASP A 70 19.27 6.76 -14.86
CA ASP A 70 20.17 5.76 -15.44
C ASP A 70 19.92 5.55 -16.94
N ILE A 71 18.65 5.55 -17.39
CA ILE A 71 18.28 5.48 -18.81
C ILE A 71 18.83 6.70 -19.55
N ILE A 72 18.65 7.92 -19.00
CA ILE A 72 19.17 9.15 -19.60
C ILE A 72 20.69 9.08 -19.73
N ARG A 73 21.40 8.71 -18.65
CA ARG A 73 22.87 8.58 -18.65
C ARG A 73 23.35 7.56 -19.69
N SER A 74 22.65 6.43 -19.81
CA SER A 74 22.96 5.40 -20.81
C SER A 74 22.77 5.93 -22.23
N ALA A 75 21.68 6.66 -22.48
CA ALA A 75 21.41 7.27 -23.78
C ALA A 75 22.46 8.33 -24.15
N GLU A 76 22.86 9.19 -23.19
CA GLU A 76 23.92 10.19 -23.37
C GLU A 76 25.26 9.52 -23.70
N ASN A 77 25.63 8.47 -22.97
CA ASN A 77 26.85 7.70 -23.23
C ASN A 77 26.83 7.06 -24.63
N ALA A 78 25.70 6.48 -25.03
CA ALA A 78 25.54 5.89 -26.36
C ALA A 78 25.63 6.96 -27.47
N ALA A 79 25.01 8.12 -27.27
CA ALA A 79 25.10 9.25 -28.20
C ALA A 79 26.55 9.77 -28.32
N ALA A 80 27.23 9.95 -27.18
CA ALA A 80 28.63 10.35 -27.15
C ALA A 80 29.53 9.34 -27.87
N ALA A 81 29.34 8.04 -27.64
CA ALA A 81 30.08 6.99 -28.34
C ALA A 81 29.87 7.05 -29.85
N ARG A 82 28.63 7.25 -30.31
CA ARG A 82 28.30 7.37 -31.75
C ARG A 82 28.88 8.62 -32.38
N SER A 83 28.92 9.74 -31.64
CA SER A 83 29.51 11.01 -32.13
C SER A 83 31.04 10.93 -32.32
N ARG A 84 31.69 9.95 -31.68
CA ARG A 84 33.14 9.72 -31.76
C ARG A 84 33.54 8.72 -32.85
N ILE A 85 32.59 8.19 -33.62
CA ILE A 85 32.90 7.28 -34.72
C ILE A 85 33.67 8.07 -35.79
N PRO A 86 34.91 7.69 -36.13
CA PRO A 86 35.69 8.39 -37.15
C PRO A 86 35.03 8.30 -38.52
N GLU A 87 35.15 9.37 -39.31
CA GLU A 87 34.56 9.46 -40.65
C GLU A 87 35.09 8.36 -41.58
N GLU A 88 36.35 7.95 -41.46
CA GLU A 88 36.92 6.84 -42.24
C GLU A 88 36.22 5.50 -41.95
N THR A 89 35.75 5.30 -40.71
CA THR A 89 35.00 4.09 -40.35
C THR A 89 33.62 4.10 -40.99
N LEU A 90 32.96 5.27 -41.01
CA LEU A 90 31.67 5.44 -41.68
C LEU A 90 31.82 5.23 -43.19
N HIS A 91 32.87 5.79 -43.80
CA HIS A 91 33.16 5.66 -45.22
C HIS A 91 33.36 4.20 -45.63
N ALA A 92 34.17 3.44 -44.89
CA ALA A 92 34.41 2.03 -45.16
C ALA A 92 33.13 1.16 -45.06
N VAL A 93 32.24 1.49 -44.12
CA VAL A 93 30.94 0.81 -43.99
C VAL A 93 30.03 1.13 -45.18
N VAL A 94 29.98 2.40 -45.60
CA VAL A 94 29.20 2.83 -46.76
C VAL A 94 29.70 2.16 -48.04
N GLU A 95 31.01 2.16 -48.31
CA GLU A 95 31.61 1.50 -49.49
C GLU A 95 31.29 0.00 -49.54
N ARG A 96 31.41 -0.69 -48.39
CA ARG A 96 31.07 -2.12 -48.28
C ARG A 96 29.63 -2.40 -48.68
N HIS A 97 28.68 -1.54 -48.30
CA HIS A 97 27.27 -1.73 -48.62
C HIS A 97 26.92 -1.24 -50.03
N LEU A 98 27.58 -0.21 -50.55
CA LEU A 98 27.40 0.27 -51.92
C LEU A 98 27.65 -0.84 -52.95
N ALA A 99 28.65 -1.70 -52.73
CA ALA A 99 28.94 -2.84 -53.60
C ALA A 99 27.79 -3.86 -53.72
N GLY A 100 26.88 -3.91 -52.73
CA GLY A 100 25.70 -4.78 -52.77
C GLY A 100 24.43 -4.10 -53.30
N ILE A 101 24.41 -2.76 -53.37
CA ILE A 101 23.25 -1.96 -53.78
C ILE A 101 23.37 -1.53 -55.24
N LEU A 102 24.60 -1.27 -55.72
CA LEU A 102 24.83 -0.94 -57.12
C LEU A 102 24.54 -2.17 -58.00
N PRO A 103 23.65 -2.05 -59.01
CA PRO A 103 23.45 -3.12 -59.97
C PRO A 103 24.78 -3.39 -60.67
N LYS A 104 25.14 -4.66 -60.83
CA LYS A 104 26.31 -5.06 -61.61
C LYS A 104 26.13 -4.59 -63.04
N GLU A 105 26.57 -3.37 -63.35
CA GLU A 105 26.70 -2.93 -64.72
C GLU A 105 27.78 -3.78 -65.37
N ARG A 106 27.30 -4.57 -66.33
CA ARG A 106 27.99 -5.45 -67.27
C ARG A 106 29.42 -4.97 -67.57
N GLN A 107 30.41 -5.72 -67.08
CA GLN A 107 31.67 -5.91 -67.82
C GLN A 107 31.42 -6.94 -68.93
#